data_AF-A0A925NSZ3-F1
#
_entry.id   AF-A0A925NSZ3-F1
#
_cell.length_a   1.000
_cell.length_b   1.000
_cell.length_c   1.000
_cell.angle_alpha   90.00
_cell.angle_beta   90.00
_cell.angle_gamma   90.00
#
_symmetry.space_group_name_H-M   'P 1'
#
loop_
_entity.id
_entity.type
_entity.pdbx_description
1 polymer ?
#
loop_
_entity_poly.entity_id
_entity_poly.type
_entity_poly.pdbx_seq_one_letter_code
_entity_poly.pdbx_strand_id
1 'polypeptide(L)'
;MNTKLSPQIINPHVTRRRFLRGVGAALALPMFESFMPRSSWASKLSRPATTASGMPVRTAFFYHPNGVNLKLWHPTGEGKNFQLGKTHEPLAAYKNKLQVFANLDHDCAVARYTTPDGRVLNDGGGDHARAPGVWLTGTRVAKSEKDIHAGVSIDQVLARHIGQLTRFPSLELISDGSRKTGNCDNGYSCEYEYNISWRSPTTPNPPEPNPRLVFERLFGAG
;
A
#
# COMPACT_ATOMS: atom_id res chain seq x y z
N MET A 1 38.79 -71.63 -49.76
CA MET A 1 39.66 -71.09 -48.68
C MET A 1 39.04 -69.80 -48.18
N ASN A 2 38.56 -69.83 -46.93
CA ASN A 2 37.98 -68.72 -46.19
C ASN A 2 39.03 -67.62 -45.94
N THR A 3 38.60 -66.35 -45.97
CA THR A 3 38.69 -65.43 -44.81
C THR A 3 37.90 -64.16 -45.11
N LYS A 4 36.72 -64.05 -44.48
CA LYS A 4 36.00 -62.78 -44.28
C LYS A 4 36.80 -61.94 -43.27
N LEU A 5 37.16 -60.71 -43.62
CA LEU A 5 37.56 -59.70 -42.63
C LEU A 5 36.34 -58.82 -42.34
N SER A 6 35.82 -58.96 -41.12
CA SER A 6 34.78 -58.12 -40.54
C SER A 6 35.36 -56.75 -40.14
N PRO A 7 34.64 -55.64 -40.34
CA PRO A 7 35.05 -54.35 -39.78
C PRO A 7 34.83 -54.37 -38.26
N GLN A 8 35.90 -54.12 -37.50
CA GLN A 8 35.79 -53.91 -36.05
C GLN A 8 35.10 -52.56 -35.79
N ILE A 9 33.91 -52.61 -35.21
CA ILE A 9 33.22 -51.44 -34.65
C ILE A 9 34.02 -51.01 -33.41
N ILE A 10 34.73 -49.89 -33.51
CA ILE A 10 35.38 -49.25 -32.36
C ILE A 10 34.24 -48.65 -31.51
N ASN A 11 33.83 -49.36 -30.46
CA ASN A 11 32.95 -48.80 -29.43
C ASN A 11 33.79 -47.87 -28.54
N PRO A 12 33.59 -46.54 -28.55
CA PRO A 12 34.32 -45.65 -27.66
C PRO A 12 33.76 -45.84 -26.25
N HIS A 13 34.38 -46.70 -25.45
CA HIS A 13 34.06 -46.81 -24.03
C HIS A 13 34.31 -45.46 -23.36
N VAL A 14 33.24 -44.86 -22.82
CA VAL A 14 33.34 -43.66 -21.98
C VAL A 14 34.09 -44.04 -20.71
N THR A 15 35.38 -43.70 -20.64
CA THR A 15 36.18 -43.99 -19.46
C THR A 15 35.77 -43.05 -18.32
N ARG A 16 35.81 -43.54 -17.07
CA ARG A 16 35.54 -42.75 -15.86
C ARG A 16 36.34 -41.45 -15.83
N ARG A 17 37.57 -41.45 -16.36
CA ARG A 17 38.41 -40.26 -16.52
C ARG A 17 37.86 -39.26 -17.53
N ARG A 18 37.33 -39.70 -18.67
CA ARG A 18 36.65 -38.83 -19.65
C ARG A 18 35.36 -38.24 -19.08
N PHE A 19 34.58 -39.06 -18.38
CA PHE A 19 33.36 -38.61 -17.70
C PHE A 19 33.67 -37.52 -16.65
N LEU A 20 34.64 -37.75 -15.76
CA LEU A 20 35.01 -36.78 -14.73
C LEU A 20 35.62 -35.50 -15.30
N ARG A 21 36.36 -35.57 -16.41
CA ARG A 21 36.85 -34.37 -17.13
C ARG A 21 35.69 -33.56 -17.74
N GLY A 22 34.64 -34.21 -18.23
CA GLY A 22 33.43 -33.55 -18.72
C GLY A 22 32.65 -32.84 -17.61
N VAL A 23 32.49 -33.51 -16.45
CA VAL A 23 31.84 -32.92 -15.27
C VAL A 23 32.63 -31.73 -14.72
N GLY A 24 33.97 -31.82 -14.69
CA GLY A 24 34.82 -30.72 -14.26
C GLY A 24 34.70 -29.47 -15.13
N ALA A 25 34.56 -29.63 -16.46
CA ALA A 25 34.33 -28.52 -17.38
C ALA A 25 32.94 -27.87 -17.19
N ALA A 26 31.92 -28.66 -16.84
CA ALA A 26 30.57 -28.15 -16.56
C ALA A 26 30.49 -27.34 -15.25
N LEU A 27 31.34 -27.63 -14.26
CA LEU A 27 31.44 -26.86 -13.02
C LEU A 27 32.33 -25.61 -13.15
N ALA A 28 33.26 -25.61 -14.11
CA ALA A 28 34.17 -24.49 -14.36
C ALA A 28 33.57 -23.40 -15.27
N LEU A 29 32.49 -23.71 -15.99
CA LEU A 29 31.75 -22.73 -16.76
C LEU A 29 30.83 -21.93 -15.83
N PRO A 30 30.91 -20.59 -15.82
CA PRO A 30 29.86 -19.76 -15.25
C PRO A 30 28.55 -20.23 -15.88
N MET A 31 27.56 -20.57 -15.06
CA MET A 31 26.23 -20.80 -15.60
C MET A 31 25.88 -19.56 -16.42
N PHE A 32 25.47 -19.77 -17.66
CA PHE A 32 25.02 -18.74 -18.59
C PHE A 32 23.69 -18.13 -18.07
N GLU A 33 23.72 -17.51 -16.89
CA GLU A 33 22.59 -16.86 -16.21
C GLU A 33 21.92 -15.82 -17.12
N SER A 34 22.68 -15.25 -18.06
CA SER A 34 22.20 -14.32 -19.08
C SER A 34 21.25 -14.95 -20.12
N PHE A 35 21.28 -16.27 -20.30
CA PHE A 35 20.35 -17.02 -21.17
C PHE A 35 19.26 -17.74 -20.37
N MET A 36 19.32 -17.71 -19.04
CA MET A 36 18.22 -18.24 -18.24
C MET A 36 17.01 -17.30 -18.36
N PRO A 37 15.80 -17.82 -18.65
CA PRO A 37 14.59 -17.03 -18.57
C PRO A 37 14.50 -16.42 -17.17
N ARG A 38 14.29 -15.11 -17.05
CA ARG A 38 14.07 -14.43 -15.75
C ARG A 38 12.96 -15.08 -14.89
N SER A 39 12.16 -15.98 -15.46
CA SER A 39 11.15 -16.77 -14.77
C SER A 39 11.69 -17.96 -13.97
N SER A 40 12.91 -18.47 -14.22
CA SER A 40 13.45 -19.64 -13.49
C SER A 40 14.00 -19.30 -12.10
N TRP A 41 14.34 -18.02 -11.87
CA TRP A 41 14.80 -17.50 -10.58
C TRP A 41 13.75 -16.69 -9.82
N ALA A 42 12.57 -16.48 -10.43
CA ALA A 42 11.43 -15.98 -9.69
C ALA A 42 10.95 -17.12 -8.79
N SER A 43 11.47 -17.17 -7.56
CA SER A 43 10.74 -17.70 -6.41
C SER A 43 9.27 -17.32 -6.56
N LYS A 44 8.33 -18.16 -6.11
CA LYS A 44 6.88 -17.92 -6.08
C LYS A 44 6.51 -16.67 -5.24
N LEU A 45 7.03 -15.52 -5.59
CA LEU A 45 6.61 -14.20 -5.18
C LEU A 45 5.30 -14.00 -5.91
N SER A 46 4.23 -13.92 -5.14
CA SER A 46 2.91 -13.50 -5.60
C SER A 46 3.08 -12.35 -6.59
N ARG A 47 2.77 -12.58 -7.87
CA ARG A 47 2.86 -11.52 -8.87
C ARG A 47 1.90 -10.40 -8.44
N PRO A 48 2.36 -9.14 -8.34
CA PRO A 48 1.48 -8.05 -7.96
C PRO A 48 0.33 -7.93 -8.96
N ALA A 49 -0.85 -7.58 -8.46
CA ALA A 49 -2.04 -7.44 -9.29
C ALA A 49 -1.82 -6.33 -10.34
N THR A 50 -2.14 -6.63 -11.59
CA THR A 50 -2.10 -5.68 -12.70
C THR A 50 -3.47 -5.57 -13.36
N THR A 51 -3.76 -4.43 -13.97
CA THR A 51 -4.91 -4.24 -14.84
C THR A 51 -4.80 -5.13 -16.10
N ALA A 52 -5.86 -5.20 -16.90
CA ALA A 52 -5.84 -5.88 -18.20
C ALA A 52 -4.76 -5.31 -19.16
N SER A 53 -4.38 -4.04 -19.01
CA SER A 53 -3.30 -3.39 -19.76
C SER A 53 -1.91 -3.59 -19.16
N GLY A 54 -1.77 -4.39 -18.10
CA GLY A 54 -0.49 -4.65 -17.42
C GLY A 54 -0.04 -3.55 -16.46
N MET A 55 -0.87 -2.53 -16.22
CA MET A 55 -0.54 -1.45 -15.27
C MET A 55 -0.68 -1.94 -13.82
N PRO A 56 0.19 -1.52 -12.89
CA PRO A 56 0.02 -1.81 -11.47
C PRO A 56 -1.33 -1.32 -10.94
N VAL A 57 -2.02 -2.16 -10.15
CA VAL A 57 -3.23 -1.76 -9.42
C VAL A 57 -2.83 -0.78 -8.30
N ARG A 58 -3.60 0.30 -8.14
CA ARG A 58 -3.38 1.34 -7.14
C ARG A 58 -4.52 1.34 -6.13
N THR A 59 -4.21 1.70 -4.89
CA THR A 59 -5.19 1.92 -3.82
C THR A 59 -5.28 3.40 -3.53
N ALA A 60 -6.50 3.91 -3.34
CA ALA A 60 -6.76 5.29 -2.98
C ALA A 60 -7.63 5.33 -1.71
N PHE A 61 -7.29 6.26 -0.81
CA PHE A 61 -8.01 6.54 0.41
C PHE A 61 -8.57 7.96 0.32
N PHE A 62 -9.90 8.10 0.45
CA PHE A 62 -10.58 9.39 0.44
C PHE A 62 -11.14 9.68 1.83
N TYR A 63 -10.64 10.74 2.45
CA TYR A 63 -11.16 11.24 3.71
C TYR A 63 -12.21 12.33 3.44
N HIS A 64 -13.36 12.23 4.07
CA HIS A 64 -14.36 13.29 4.08
C HIS A 64 -14.62 13.66 5.55
N PRO A 65 -14.30 14.89 5.97
CA PRO A 65 -14.36 15.30 7.37
C PRO A 65 -15.82 15.51 7.83
N ASN A 66 -15.96 16.06 9.04
CA ASN A 66 -17.25 16.45 9.62
C ASN A 66 -18.07 17.36 8.68
N GLY A 67 -19.40 17.33 8.81
CA GLY A 67 -20.31 18.22 8.08
C GLY A 67 -21.26 17.53 7.08
N VAL A 68 -21.27 16.19 7.06
CA VAL A 68 -22.17 15.41 6.21
C VAL A 68 -23.59 15.37 6.76
N ASN A 69 -24.59 15.54 5.89
CA ASN A 69 -25.96 15.16 6.22
C ASN A 69 -26.10 13.62 6.21
N LEU A 70 -25.97 13.00 7.39
CA LEU A 70 -25.95 11.54 7.56
C LEU A 70 -27.18 10.84 6.95
N LYS A 71 -28.36 11.48 6.99
CA LYS A 71 -29.59 10.94 6.40
C LYS A 71 -29.49 10.79 4.88
N LEU A 72 -28.72 11.65 4.22
CA LEU A 72 -28.49 11.61 2.77
C LEU A 72 -27.23 10.85 2.38
N TRP A 73 -26.32 10.58 3.33
CA TRP A 73 -25.06 9.89 3.10
C TRP A 73 -25.18 8.39 3.29
N HIS A 74 -25.74 7.93 4.41
CA HIS A 74 -25.82 6.49 4.68
C HIS A 74 -26.72 5.78 3.68
N PRO A 75 -26.28 4.62 3.15
CA PRO A 75 -27.17 3.76 2.38
C PRO A 75 -28.25 3.16 3.29
N THR A 76 -29.34 2.68 2.69
CA THR A 76 -30.37 1.91 3.37
C THR A 76 -30.44 0.48 2.83
N GLY A 77 -30.95 -0.46 3.62
CA GLY A 77 -30.99 -1.88 3.24
C GLY A 77 -29.62 -2.58 3.34
N GLU A 78 -29.59 -3.86 2.99
CA GLU A 78 -28.45 -4.74 3.26
C GLU A 78 -28.07 -5.63 2.06
N GLY A 79 -26.88 -6.22 2.13
CA GLY A 79 -26.38 -7.15 1.14
C GLY A 79 -26.27 -6.52 -0.25
N LYS A 80 -26.71 -7.24 -1.29
CA LYS A 80 -26.71 -6.74 -2.67
C LYS A 80 -27.84 -5.73 -2.96
N ASN A 81 -28.81 -5.63 -2.06
CA ASN A 81 -30.04 -4.86 -2.26
C ASN A 81 -29.99 -3.48 -1.59
N PHE A 82 -28.84 -3.07 -1.04
CA PHE A 82 -28.69 -1.74 -0.44
C PHE A 82 -29.03 -0.63 -1.45
N GLN A 83 -29.53 0.50 -0.99
CA GLN A 83 -29.81 1.68 -1.79
C GLN A 83 -28.82 2.77 -1.39
N LEU A 84 -28.22 3.43 -2.38
CA LEU A 84 -27.32 4.54 -2.12
C LEU A 84 -28.09 5.70 -1.50
N GLY A 85 -27.48 6.37 -0.53
CA GLY A 85 -27.96 7.67 -0.08
C GLY A 85 -27.86 8.70 -1.20
N LYS A 86 -28.69 9.74 -1.13
CA LYS A 86 -28.75 10.83 -2.13
C LYS A 86 -27.37 11.43 -2.45
N THR A 87 -26.50 11.58 -1.45
CA THR A 87 -25.15 12.13 -1.65
C THR A 87 -24.28 11.27 -2.58
N HIS A 88 -24.58 9.97 -2.69
CA HIS A 88 -23.84 9.02 -3.52
C HIS A 88 -24.57 8.65 -4.82
N GLU A 89 -25.64 9.36 -5.19
CA GLU A 89 -26.32 9.19 -6.49
C GLU A 89 -25.37 9.17 -7.70
N PRO A 90 -24.32 10.02 -7.79
CA PRO A 90 -23.36 9.96 -8.90
C PRO A 90 -22.63 8.61 -9.05
N LEU A 91 -22.60 7.79 -8.00
CA LEU A 91 -21.97 6.46 -8.03
C LEU A 91 -22.92 5.33 -8.45
N ALA A 92 -24.18 5.63 -8.79
CA ALA A 92 -25.19 4.61 -9.12
C ALA A 92 -24.74 3.66 -10.25
N ALA A 93 -24.07 4.17 -11.28
CA ALA A 93 -23.53 3.37 -12.39
C ALA A 93 -22.46 2.35 -11.95
N TYR A 94 -21.88 2.53 -10.76
CA TYR A 94 -20.83 1.68 -10.21
C TYR A 94 -21.29 0.86 -9.01
N LYS A 95 -22.59 0.85 -8.68
CA LYS A 95 -23.14 0.16 -7.50
C LYS A 95 -22.68 -1.29 -7.36
N ASN A 96 -22.57 -2.02 -8.47
CA ASN A 96 -22.10 -3.41 -8.50
C ASN A 96 -20.60 -3.58 -8.20
N LYS A 97 -19.84 -2.49 -8.10
CA LYS A 97 -18.42 -2.43 -7.71
C LYS A 97 -18.22 -1.83 -6.32
N LEU A 98 -19.30 -1.42 -5.65
CA LEU A 98 -19.24 -0.83 -4.32
C LEU A 98 -19.52 -1.88 -3.25
N GLN A 99 -18.71 -1.83 -2.20
CA GLN A 99 -18.99 -2.48 -0.93
C GLN A 99 -19.03 -1.40 0.14
N VAL A 100 -20.14 -1.34 0.87
CA VAL A 100 -20.32 -0.34 1.94
C VAL A 100 -20.39 -1.07 3.26
N PHE A 101 -19.56 -0.64 4.19
CA PHE A 101 -19.59 -1.06 5.58
C PHE A 101 -20.16 0.10 6.41
N ALA A 102 -21.20 -0.19 7.20
CA ALA A 102 -21.83 0.75 8.11
C ALA A 102 -21.59 0.32 9.56
N ASN A 103 -21.82 1.23 10.51
CA ASN A 103 -21.65 0.99 11.95
C ASN A 103 -20.21 0.60 12.34
N LEU A 104 -19.22 1.17 11.65
CA LEU A 104 -17.82 1.09 12.02
C LEU A 104 -17.40 2.41 12.68
N ASP A 105 -16.68 2.31 13.79
CA ASP A 105 -16.13 3.46 14.49
C ASP A 105 -14.72 3.14 15.02
N HIS A 106 -13.90 4.17 15.18
CA HIS A 106 -12.62 4.06 15.85
C HIS A 106 -12.81 4.43 17.33
N ASP A 107 -12.88 3.42 18.20
CA ASP A 107 -12.98 3.64 19.65
C ASP A 107 -11.81 4.49 20.17
N CYS A 108 -10.61 4.35 19.59
CA CYS A 108 -9.46 5.18 19.94
C CYS A 108 -9.57 6.66 19.48
N ALA A 109 -10.59 7.06 18.71
CA ALA A 109 -10.82 8.45 18.32
C ALA A 109 -11.71 9.22 19.31
N VAL A 110 -12.49 8.55 20.18
CA VAL A 110 -13.50 9.23 21.00
C VAL A 110 -12.90 10.11 22.11
N ALA A 111 -13.64 11.12 22.59
CA ALA A 111 -13.29 12.02 23.71
C ALA A 111 -12.65 11.28 24.89
N ARG A 112 -13.35 10.24 25.36
CA ARG A 112 -12.96 9.42 26.49
C ARG A 112 -12.67 8.01 26.02
N TYR A 113 -11.41 7.59 26.09
CA TYR A 113 -10.96 6.28 25.60
C TYR A 113 -10.18 5.55 26.70
N THR A 114 -10.46 4.25 26.88
CA THR A 114 -9.67 3.40 27.77
C THR A 114 -8.68 2.61 26.94
N THR A 115 -7.41 2.89 27.14
CA THR A 115 -6.31 2.16 26.50
C THR A 115 -6.30 0.68 26.88
N PRO A 116 -5.70 -0.22 26.07
CA PRO A 116 -5.61 -1.64 26.39
C PRO A 116 -4.92 -1.95 27.73
N ASP A 117 -4.02 -1.07 28.18
CA ASP A 117 -3.34 -1.17 29.48
C ASP A 117 -4.14 -0.55 30.65
N GLY A 118 -5.39 -0.15 30.42
CA GLY A 118 -6.32 0.29 31.45
C GLY A 118 -6.27 1.78 31.81
N ARG A 119 -5.40 2.58 31.17
CA ARG A 119 -5.40 4.04 31.36
C ARG A 119 -6.62 4.66 30.69
N VAL A 120 -7.30 5.54 31.41
CA VAL A 120 -8.45 6.29 30.90
C VAL A 120 -7.96 7.67 30.44
N LEU A 121 -8.07 7.92 29.15
CA LEU A 121 -7.84 9.23 28.54
C LEU A 121 -9.16 10.00 28.49
N ASN A 122 -9.11 11.29 28.74
CA ASN A 122 -10.27 12.18 28.66
C ASN A 122 -9.83 13.50 28.06
N ASP A 123 -9.85 13.56 26.74
CA ASP A 123 -9.22 14.65 26.01
C ASP A 123 -10.18 15.80 25.74
N GLY A 124 -11.48 15.64 26.01
CA GLY A 124 -12.50 16.63 25.69
C GLY A 124 -12.61 16.83 24.17
N GLY A 125 -12.69 18.10 23.75
CA GLY A 125 -12.61 18.50 22.34
C GLY A 125 -11.26 18.13 21.71
N GLY A 126 -11.18 18.16 20.39
CA GLY A 126 -10.06 17.58 19.65
C GLY A 126 -10.47 16.70 18.47
N ASP A 127 -11.74 16.67 18.09
CA ASP A 127 -12.24 15.73 17.08
C ASP A 127 -11.74 16.04 15.66
N HIS A 128 -11.42 17.31 15.37
CA HIS A 128 -10.90 17.74 14.06
C HIS A 128 -9.46 17.30 13.86
N ALA A 129 -8.67 17.22 14.93
CA ALA A 129 -7.33 16.63 14.90
C ALA A 129 -7.36 15.10 15.04
N ARG A 130 -8.17 14.56 15.95
CA ARG A 130 -8.17 13.12 16.24
C ARG A 130 -8.74 12.29 15.11
N ALA A 131 -9.86 12.69 14.52
CA ALA A 131 -10.51 11.90 13.47
C ALA A 131 -9.57 11.63 12.28
N PRO A 132 -8.91 12.64 11.66
CA PRO A 132 -7.96 12.39 10.58
C PRO A 132 -6.70 11.64 11.06
N GLY A 133 -6.16 11.98 12.24
CA GLY A 133 -4.97 11.33 12.79
C GLY A 133 -5.15 9.82 13.07
N VAL A 134 -6.36 9.40 13.44
CA VAL A 134 -6.69 8.00 13.73
C VAL A 134 -7.09 7.23 12.46
N TRP A 135 -7.70 7.88 11.48
CA TRP A 135 -8.44 7.21 10.39
C TRP A 135 -7.64 6.13 9.64
N LEU A 136 -6.41 6.41 9.22
CA LEU A 136 -5.56 5.42 8.53
C LEU A 136 -4.54 4.74 9.45
N THR A 137 -4.39 5.20 10.69
CA THR A 137 -3.39 4.69 11.63
C THR A 137 -3.98 3.70 12.65
N GLY A 138 -5.30 3.75 12.88
CA GLY A 138 -6.00 2.98 13.92
C GLY A 138 -5.47 3.23 15.34
N THR A 139 -4.71 4.31 15.55
CA THR A 139 -3.93 4.53 16.78
C THR A 139 -4.41 5.80 17.47
N ARG A 140 -4.59 5.75 18.80
CA ARG A 140 -4.86 6.96 19.60
C ARG A 140 -3.70 7.94 19.44
N VAL A 141 -3.97 9.08 18.81
CA VAL A 141 -2.98 10.15 18.67
C VAL A 141 -2.71 10.84 20.00
N ALA A 142 -1.46 11.25 20.24
CA ALA A 142 -1.08 11.94 21.46
C ALA A 142 -1.66 13.37 21.49
N LYS A 143 -2.34 13.72 22.58
CA LYS A 143 -2.76 15.09 22.85
C LYS A 143 -1.56 15.95 23.22
N SER A 144 -0.89 16.47 22.19
CA SER A 144 0.25 17.38 22.33
C SER A 144 0.35 18.26 21.09
N GLU A 145 0.80 19.50 21.30
CA GLU A 145 1.12 20.46 20.24
C GLU A 145 2.50 20.20 19.61
N LYS A 146 3.40 19.53 20.35
CA LYS A 146 4.82 19.38 19.98
C LYS A 146 5.24 17.91 19.88
N ASP A 147 4.88 17.12 20.87
CA ASP A 147 5.26 15.71 20.96
C ASP A 147 4.23 14.84 20.23
N ILE A 148 4.28 14.92 18.90
CA ILE A 148 3.34 14.19 18.05
C ILE A 148 3.64 12.70 18.07
N HIS A 149 2.59 11.89 18.21
CA HIS A 149 2.64 10.45 18.14
C HIS A 149 1.32 9.89 17.60
N ALA A 150 1.41 9.10 16.54
CA ALA A 150 0.32 8.38 15.90
C ALA A 150 0.77 6.93 15.65
N GLY A 151 0.25 6.29 14.60
CA GLY A 151 0.75 5.01 14.08
C GLY A 151 1.31 5.14 12.68
N VAL A 152 1.91 4.07 12.15
CA VAL A 152 2.18 3.99 10.70
C VAL A 152 0.85 3.76 10.00
N SER A 153 0.52 4.61 9.02
CA SER A 153 -0.76 4.52 8.33
C SER A 153 -0.78 3.37 7.31
N ILE A 154 -1.98 2.81 7.07
CA ILE A 154 -2.14 1.65 6.18
C ILE A 154 -1.70 1.95 4.73
N ASP A 155 -1.88 3.17 4.24
CA ASP A 155 -1.37 3.58 2.92
C ASP A 155 0.16 3.51 2.84
N GLN A 156 0.86 3.82 3.93
CA GLN A 156 2.32 3.71 3.99
C GLN A 156 2.80 2.28 4.19
N VAL A 157 2.02 1.45 4.90
CA VAL A 157 2.26 -0.01 4.92
C VAL A 157 2.15 -0.57 3.50
N LEU A 158 1.12 -0.19 2.73
CA LEU A 158 0.97 -0.59 1.33
C LEU A 158 2.12 -0.08 0.46
N ALA A 159 2.46 1.22 0.56
CA ALA A 159 3.54 1.84 -0.22
C ALA A 159 4.89 1.12 -0.04
N ARG A 160 5.20 0.59 1.15
CA ARG A 160 6.41 -0.21 1.40
C ARG A 160 6.43 -1.54 0.66
N HIS A 161 5.27 -2.12 0.35
CA HIS A 161 5.17 -3.44 -0.28
C HIS A 161 5.03 -3.36 -1.80
N ILE A 162 4.32 -2.35 -2.32
CA ILE A 162 3.99 -2.24 -3.75
C ILE A 162 4.44 -0.93 -4.40
N GLY A 163 4.97 0.02 -3.64
CA GLY A 163 5.33 1.35 -4.14
C GLY A 163 6.47 1.35 -5.16
N GLN A 164 7.33 0.32 -5.15
CA GLN A 164 8.39 0.11 -6.14
C GLN A 164 7.86 -0.19 -7.55
N LEU A 165 6.56 -0.50 -7.69
CA LEU A 165 5.93 -0.77 -8.98
C LEU A 165 5.57 0.51 -9.74
N THR A 166 5.61 1.67 -9.08
CA THR A 166 5.28 2.99 -9.64
C THR A 166 6.40 3.99 -9.40
N ARG A 167 6.45 5.06 -10.20
CA ARG A 167 7.45 6.14 -10.05
C ARG A 167 7.44 6.76 -8.65
N PHE A 168 6.24 6.96 -8.10
CA PHE A 168 6.03 7.44 -6.74
C PHE A 168 5.42 6.30 -5.90
N PRO A 169 5.98 5.99 -4.72
CA PRO A 169 5.43 4.97 -3.83
C PRO A 169 4.06 5.33 -3.25
N SER A 170 3.83 6.62 -3.03
CA SER A 170 2.58 7.20 -2.53
C SER A 170 2.43 8.64 -3.03
N LEU A 171 1.19 9.15 -2.97
CA LEU A 171 0.85 10.53 -3.31
C LEU A 171 -0.22 11.04 -2.34
N GLU A 172 0.17 12.01 -1.51
CA GLU A 172 -0.68 12.61 -0.49
C GLU A 172 -1.23 13.95 -1.01
N LEU A 173 -2.56 14.09 -1.00
CA LEU A 173 -3.27 15.22 -1.59
C LEU A 173 -4.32 15.74 -0.61
N ILE A 174 -4.59 17.04 -0.66
CA ILE A 174 -5.61 17.71 0.16
C ILE A 174 -6.26 18.84 -0.64
N SER A 175 -7.50 19.17 -0.32
CA SER A 175 -8.23 20.29 -0.96
C SER A 175 -8.09 21.61 -0.20
N ASP A 176 -7.67 21.54 1.06
CA ASP A 176 -7.51 22.68 1.97
C ASP A 176 -6.05 23.13 2.05
N GLY A 177 -5.81 24.35 2.53
CA GLY A 177 -4.45 24.76 2.89
C GLY A 177 -3.88 23.88 4.01
N SER A 178 -2.57 23.61 4.01
CA SER A 178 -1.93 22.79 5.05
C SER A 178 -1.24 23.65 6.10
N ARG A 179 -1.36 23.25 7.38
CA ARG A 179 -0.60 23.85 8.50
C ARG A 179 0.12 22.77 9.28
N LYS A 180 1.41 22.99 9.54
CA LYS A 180 2.30 21.99 10.16
C LYS A 180 2.44 22.15 11.67
N THR A 181 2.32 23.38 12.20
CA THR A 181 2.63 23.64 13.62
C THR A 181 1.62 24.53 14.30
N GLY A 182 1.47 24.29 15.60
CA GLY A 182 0.60 25.05 16.50
C GLY A 182 -0.47 24.19 17.16
N ASN A 183 -1.31 24.85 17.95
CA ASN A 183 -2.52 24.29 18.52
C ASN A 183 -3.67 24.54 17.54
N CYS A 184 -3.99 23.54 16.73
CA CYS A 184 -5.10 23.66 15.79
C CYS A 184 -6.42 23.14 16.37
N ASP A 185 -6.37 22.26 17.37
CA ASP A 185 -7.59 21.71 17.96
C ASP A 185 -7.40 21.31 19.44
N ASN A 186 -7.72 22.23 20.36
CA ASN A 186 -7.83 21.94 21.80
C ASN A 186 -6.58 21.29 22.45
N GLY A 187 -5.37 21.66 22.00
CA GLY A 187 -4.10 21.11 22.48
C GLY A 187 -3.51 20.02 21.59
N TYR A 188 -4.18 19.70 20.48
CA TYR A 188 -3.62 18.85 19.43
C TYR A 188 -2.82 19.67 18.41
N SER A 189 -1.72 19.07 17.93
CA SER A 189 -0.92 19.61 16.84
C SER A 189 -1.70 19.66 15.52
N CYS A 190 -1.44 20.72 14.75
CA CYS A 190 -1.91 20.87 13.38
C CYS A 190 -1.50 19.69 12.46
N GLU A 191 -0.42 18.98 12.78
CA GLU A 191 -0.02 17.79 12.01
C GLU A 191 -1.12 16.73 11.96
N TYR A 192 -1.94 16.60 13.01
CA TYR A 192 -3.02 15.61 13.01
C TYR A 192 -4.21 16.04 12.14
N GLU A 193 -4.56 17.32 12.12
CA GLU A 193 -5.69 17.85 11.35
C GLU A 193 -5.41 17.84 9.85
N TYR A 194 -4.19 18.19 9.44
CA TYR A 194 -3.82 18.33 8.04
C TYR A 194 -3.13 17.11 7.43
N ASN A 195 -2.92 16.03 8.19
CA ASN A 195 -2.32 14.81 7.66
C ASN A 195 -3.07 13.54 8.10
N ILE A 196 -3.50 12.77 7.11
CA ILE A 196 -4.05 11.42 7.29
C ILE A 196 -3.00 10.32 7.07
N SER A 197 -1.88 10.63 6.42
CA SER A 197 -0.82 9.67 6.07
C SER A 197 0.40 9.85 6.96
N TRP A 198 0.92 8.74 7.49
CA TRP A 198 1.98 8.70 8.50
C TRP A 198 3.01 7.63 8.16
N ARG A 199 4.21 8.08 7.75
CA ARG A 199 5.32 7.18 7.38
C ARG A 199 5.94 6.50 8.60
N SER A 200 5.92 7.18 9.74
CA SER A 200 6.34 6.66 11.04
C SER A 200 5.36 7.16 12.12
N PRO A 201 5.39 6.59 13.35
CA PRO A 201 4.58 7.10 14.46
C PRO A 201 4.78 8.59 14.76
N THR A 202 5.90 9.20 14.35
CA THR A 202 6.22 10.60 14.64
C THR A 202 6.48 11.42 13.37
N THR A 203 6.16 10.89 12.19
CA THR A 203 6.46 11.56 10.91
C THR A 203 5.27 11.44 9.96
N PRO A 204 4.47 12.51 9.80
CA PRO A 204 3.41 12.56 8.80
C PRO A 204 4.01 12.68 7.39
N ASN A 205 3.20 12.38 6.37
CA ASN A 205 3.49 12.73 4.98
C ASN A 205 2.65 13.97 4.60
N PRO A 206 3.29 15.15 4.45
CA PRO A 206 2.59 16.39 4.09
C PRO A 206 1.86 16.26 2.75
N PRO A 207 0.54 16.52 2.70
CA PRO A 207 -0.17 16.52 1.44
C PRO A 207 0.14 17.76 0.60
N GLU A 208 0.04 17.62 -0.71
CA GLU A 208 0.16 18.74 -1.66
C GLU A 208 -1.23 19.32 -1.98
N PRO A 209 -1.53 20.57 -1.59
CA PRO A 209 -2.80 21.23 -1.91
C PRO A 209 -2.84 21.81 -3.34
N ASN A 210 -1.70 22.06 -3.99
CA ASN A 210 -1.66 22.74 -5.27
C ASN A 210 -1.73 21.74 -6.44
N PRO A 211 -2.85 21.67 -7.18
CA PRO A 211 -3.01 20.72 -8.29
C PRO A 211 -1.99 20.92 -9.40
N ARG A 212 -1.46 22.14 -9.59
CA ARG A 212 -0.40 22.40 -10.57
C ARG A 212 0.90 21.73 -10.16
N LEU A 213 1.29 21.83 -8.89
CA LEU A 213 2.51 21.18 -8.39
C LEU A 213 2.39 19.65 -8.45
N VAL A 214 1.20 19.11 -8.17
CA VAL A 214 0.92 17.67 -8.35
C VAL A 214 1.10 17.26 -9.81
N PHE A 215 0.54 18.03 -10.74
CA PHE A 215 0.66 17.75 -12.17
C PHE A 215 2.12 17.80 -12.64
N GLU A 216 2.85 18.86 -12.29
CA GLU A 216 4.27 19.01 -12.61
C GLU A 216 5.12 17.89 -12.00
N ARG A 217 4.80 17.44 -10.78
CA ARG A 217 5.47 16.28 -10.16
C ARG A 217 5.19 14.97 -10.91
N LEU A 218 3.95 14.75 -11.35
CA LEU A 218 3.55 13.51 -12.02
C LEU A 218 4.06 13.41 -13.47
N PHE A 219 4.02 14.53 -14.19
CA PHE A 219 4.23 14.58 -15.65
C PHE A 219 5.36 15.49 -16.11
N GLY A 220 5.96 16.29 -15.22
CA GLY A 220 7.08 17.16 -15.56
C GLY A 220 8.37 16.40 -15.84
N ALA A 221 9.32 17.12 -16.47
CA ALA A 221 10.58 16.56 -16.95
C ALA A 221 11.54 16.10 -15.83
N GLY A 222 11.29 16.49 -14.58
CA GLY A 222 12.22 16.29 -13.47
C GLY A 222 13.25 17.41 -13.38
#